data_AF-A0A7X9T8L8-F1
#
_entry.id   AF-A0A7X9T8L8-F1
#
_cell.length_a   1.000
_cell.length_b   1.000
_cell.length_c   1.000
_cell.angle_alpha   90.00
_cell.angle_beta   90.00
_cell.angle_gamma   90.00
#
_symmetry.space_group_name_H-M   'P 1'
#
loop_
_entity.id
_entity.type
_entity.pdbx_description
1 polymer ?
#
loop_
_entity_poly.entity_id
_entity_poly.type
_entity_poly.pdbx_seq_one_letter_code
_entity_poly.pdbx_strand_id
1 'polypeptide(L)'
;MIFLLYREIISIATRMGAGDVESDDSRTMCAIERCVCIDWSRETGPSFLSRGSPIRFSPTAREGIIMTHESPVTIRLKQSSEQTVGVIKRVFGLMPARFIVNVIDALDLEANPRNSRLGSVTDAIEASIANDDLDQGQQLFPFKTKGILLATSQYEQLDRGRYNLIFDDRSIEGVLDGGHNMLAIGLYILNQAEITAGKTTPRKKDVNLWADFKGVWKEAHQDIDSYLQRIASVEDRAKLEQDGIGTLNFLIPTEMLIPADQNDAECLETFRSSLLEICDARNNNAQLTVGTKGNKEGLFDAFRSLFEEKEPEFAKNISWKTNDGGTIESRNLIALAWIPLSLTTWVNGEDAVMDPPKTTAIYSGKGQCLDKYLTLMRNPRISTANTNGTEKELHDQQVLSALKVAVDIPRAFDLIYQNFPKYYNKPGGSYGKISAVKSMQHKSGEYTTPFYGLDAEQPVPDGFIYPLVYGLRACMEYDPGRNEVRWRVDPYKFIQSKDFAKAAEDYCGVIRQSEYDPQKVGKGKFSYSSAETFVELAMVRYHE
;
A
#
# COMPACT_ATOMS: atom_id res chain seq x y z
N MET A 1 -26.53 -0.22 23.07
CA MET A 1 -26.90 -1.27 24.05
C MET A 1 -26.56 -0.90 25.50
N ILE A 2 -25.65 0.04 25.76
CA ILE A 2 -25.35 0.56 27.12
C ILE A 2 -26.39 1.60 27.61
N PHE A 3 -27.12 2.25 26.70
CA PHE A 3 -28.21 3.20 27.03
C PHE A 3 -29.47 2.56 27.63
N LEU A 4 -29.67 1.25 27.47
CA LEU A 4 -30.82 0.53 28.04
C LEU A 4 -30.58 0.10 29.49
N LEU A 5 -29.32 -0.21 29.85
CA LEU A 5 -28.91 -0.52 31.23
C LEU A 5 -28.94 0.71 32.15
N TYR A 6 -28.69 1.90 31.62
CA TYR A 6 -28.74 3.14 32.40
C TYR A 6 -30.17 3.53 32.80
N ARG A 7 -31.19 3.15 32.00
CA ARG A 7 -32.61 3.41 32.32
C ARG A 7 -33.19 2.45 33.35
N GLU A 8 -32.74 1.20 33.41
CA GLU A 8 -33.19 0.26 34.45
C GLU A 8 -32.63 0.59 35.83
N ILE A 9 -31.38 1.08 35.91
CA ILE A 9 -30.75 1.46 37.19
C ILE A 9 -31.42 2.71 37.79
N ILE A 10 -31.79 3.69 36.95
CA ILE A 10 -32.52 4.89 37.41
C ILE A 10 -33.94 4.53 37.84
N SER A 11 -34.61 3.59 37.17
CA SER A 11 -35.97 3.15 37.54
C SER A 11 -36.03 2.38 38.86
N ILE A 12 -34.93 1.79 39.31
CA ILE A 12 -34.82 1.08 40.60
C ILE A 12 -34.56 2.09 41.72
N ALA A 13 -33.78 3.15 41.48
CA ALA A 13 -33.52 4.21 42.44
C ALA A 13 -34.77 5.07 42.73
N THR A 14 -35.64 5.33 41.75
CA THR A 14 -36.88 6.09 41.96
C THR A 14 -37.95 5.31 42.74
N ARG A 15 -37.85 3.97 42.83
CA ARG A 15 -38.79 3.12 43.60
C ARG A 15 -38.47 3.00 45.08
N MET A 16 -37.37 3.60 45.56
CA MET A 16 -36.92 3.49 46.96
C MET A 16 -37.13 4.75 47.81
N GLY A 17 -37.88 5.74 47.34
CA GLY A 17 -38.54 6.74 48.20
C GLY A 17 -37.64 7.53 49.16
N ALA A 18 -36.95 8.54 48.65
CA ALA A 18 -36.53 9.76 49.34
C ALA A 18 -36.33 10.80 48.22
N GLY A 19 -37.14 11.85 48.07
CA GLY A 19 -37.31 12.95 49.02
C GLY A 19 -36.44 14.12 48.52
N ASP A 20 -37.07 15.12 47.90
CA ASP A 20 -36.48 16.30 47.27
C ASP A 20 -35.44 17.03 48.13
N VAL A 21 -34.29 17.41 47.54
CA VAL A 21 -33.51 18.59 47.93
C VAL A 21 -32.82 19.17 46.68
N GLU A 22 -33.22 20.39 46.31
CA GLU A 22 -32.54 21.32 45.39
C GLU A 22 -31.24 21.88 46.00
N SER A 23 -30.46 22.54 45.13
CA SER A 23 -29.43 23.56 45.39
C SER A 23 -27.97 23.08 45.42
N ASP A 24 -27.31 23.43 44.31
CA ASP A 24 -26.12 24.26 44.23
C ASP A 24 -24.82 23.87 44.97
N ASP A 25 -23.78 24.03 44.16
CA ASP A 25 -22.44 24.44 44.50
C ASP A 25 -21.35 23.42 44.90
N SER A 26 -20.23 23.75 44.30
CA SER A 26 -18.93 23.13 44.27
C SER A 26 -18.26 23.07 45.64
N ARG A 27 -17.44 22.02 45.82
CA ARG A 27 -16.50 21.76 46.93
C ARG A 27 -17.10 21.20 48.22
N THR A 28 -17.14 19.87 48.29
CA THR A 28 -16.69 19.18 49.51
C THR A 28 -15.83 17.98 49.10
N MET A 29 -14.53 18.23 49.13
CA MET A 29 -13.47 17.22 49.13
C MET A 29 -13.53 16.39 50.42
N CYS A 30 -13.07 15.14 50.31
CA CYS A 30 -12.53 14.30 51.38
C CYS A 30 -13.54 13.44 52.16
N ALA A 31 -13.14 12.16 52.35
CA ALA A 31 -13.83 11.06 53.02
C ALA A 31 -14.84 10.27 52.17
N ILE A 32 -14.33 9.27 51.42
CA ILE A 32 -14.73 7.85 51.44
C ILE A 32 -13.54 7.08 50.83
N GLU A 33 -12.44 7.01 51.58
CA GLU A 33 -11.55 5.85 51.56
C GLU A 33 -11.95 5.02 52.79
N ARG A 34 -11.99 3.69 52.64
CA ARG A 34 -12.27 2.63 53.63
C ARG A 34 -13.68 2.02 53.55
N CYS A 35 -13.76 0.91 52.84
CA CYS A 35 -14.53 -0.33 53.08
C CYS A 35 -14.42 -1.09 51.74
N VAL A 36 -13.87 -2.30 51.59
CA VAL A 36 -13.97 -3.52 52.39
C VAL A 36 -12.79 -4.44 52.03
N CYS A 37 -12.00 -4.87 53.01
CA CYS A 37 -11.26 -6.13 52.97
C CYS A 37 -12.16 -7.21 53.58
N ILE A 38 -12.30 -8.37 52.92
CA ILE A 38 -12.76 -9.61 53.57
C ILE A 38 -11.66 -10.65 53.39
N ASP A 39 -11.28 -11.18 54.54
CA ASP A 39 -10.26 -12.18 54.81
C ASP A 39 -10.96 -13.53 55.03
N TRP A 40 -10.42 -14.63 54.50
CA TRP A 40 -10.74 -15.98 54.99
C TRP A 40 -9.45 -16.80 55.00
N SER A 41 -9.19 -17.38 56.17
CA SER A 41 -7.91 -17.97 56.57
C SER A 41 -8.08 -19.42 57.01
N ARG A 42 -6.93 -20.13 57.07
CA ARG A 42 -6.59 -21.43 57.72
C ARG A 42 -6.66 -22.66 56.78
N GLU A 43 -5.66 -23.55 56.74
CA GLU A 43 -5.13 -24.34 57.87
C GLU A 43 -3.64 -24.79 57.74
N THR A 44 -2.94 -24.76 58.90
CA THR A 44 -1.93 -25.71 59.47
C THR A 44 -0.62 -26.12 58.75
N GLY A 45 0.52 -25.92 59.44
CA GLY A 45 1.84 -26.56 59.19
C GLY A 45 1.97 -27.99 59.77
N PRO A 46 3.14 -28.68 59.75
CA PRO A 46 4.40 -28.16 60.34
C PRO A 46 5.73 -28.47 59.57
N SER A 47 6.80 -27.89 60.12
CA SER A 47 8.24 -27.89 59.79
C SER A 47 8.93 -29.23 59.50
N PHE A 48 9.94 -29.24 58.60
CA PHE A 48 11.22 -29.97 58.78
C PHE A 48 12.35 -29.43 57.87
N LEU A 49 13.57 -29.35 58.41
CA LEU A 49 14.83 -29.01 57.76
C LEU A 49 15.32 -30.14 56.82
N SER A 50 15.85 -29.82 55.63
CA SER A 50 17.15 -30.32 55.15
C SER A 50 17.48 -29.89 53.71
N ARG A 51 18.78 -29.69 53.47
CA ARG A 51 19.47 -29.42 52.21
C ARG A 51 19.14 -30.44 51.11
N GLY A 52 19.05 -30.00 49.86
CA GLY A 52 19.12 -30.85 48.67
C GLY A 52 18.68 -30.11 47.41
N SER A 53 19.60 -29.96 46.46
CA SER A 53 19.38 -29.37 45.13
C SER A 53 18.21 -30.01 44.38
N PRO A 54 17.49 -29.27 43.51
CA PRO A 54 16.70 -29.90 42.47
C PRO A 54 17.15 -29.53 41.05
N ILE A 55 17.39 -30.58 40.27
CA ILE A 55 17.37 -30.57 38.82
C ILE A 55 15.90 -30.62 38.36
N ARG A 56 15.55 -29.66 37.48
CA ARG A 56 14.46 -29.59 36.47
C ARG A 56 13.16 -30.38 36.68
N PHE A 57 12.05 -29.64 36.66
CA PHE A 57 10.86 -29.93 35.83
C PHE A 57 10.20 -28.61 35.40
N SER A 58 9.87 -28.47 34.11
CA SER A 58 9.17 -27.32 33.51
C SER A 58 7.65 -27.39 33.72
N PRO A 59 6.96 -26.24 33.73
CA PRO A 59 5.65 -26.17 33.13
C PRO A 59 5.49 -24.98 32.16
N THR A 60 5.17 -25.34 30.91
CA THR A 60 4.19 -24.73 30.01
C THR A 60 4.15 -23.20 29.88
N ALA A 61 4.56 -22.75 28.70
CA ALA A 61 4.34 -21.43 28.13
C ALA A 61 2.86 -21.02 28.21
N ARG A 62 2.60 -19.90 28.89
CA ARG A 62 1.52 -19.00 28.50
C ARG A 62 2.10 -18.08 27.44
N GLU A 63 1.47 -18.08 26.27
CA GLU A 63 1.77 -17.18 25.16
C GLU A 63 1.68 -15.74 25.67
N GLY A 64 2.84 -15.17 25.96
CA GLY A 64 2.99 -13.73 26.11
C GLY A 64 3.03 -13.13 24.70
N ILE A 65 2.12 -12.21 24.45
CA ILE A 65 2.21 -11.27 23.33
C ILE A 65 3.61 -10.64 23.40
N ILE A 66 4.47 -10.98 22.44
CA ILE A 66 5.76 -10.31 22.27
C ILE A 66 5.42 -8.93 21.70
N MET A 67 5.19 -7.95 22.59
CA MET A 67 5.26 -6.54 22.22
C MET A 67 6.73 -6.29 21.84
N THR A 68 7.03 -6.26 20.55
CA THR A 68 8.32 -5.78 20.07
C THR A 68 8.38 -4.29 20.38
N HIS A 69 8.98 -3.92 21.50
CA HIS A 69 9.29 -2.52 21.76
C HIS A 69 10.33 -2.07 20.73
N GLU A 70 9.87 -1.43 19.65
CA GLU A 70 10.73 -0.74 18.71
C GLU A 70 11.49 0.37 19.43
N SER A 71 12.75 0.57 19.03
CA SER A 71 13.59 1.63 19.58
C SER A 71 12.99 3.00 19.25
N PRO A 72 12.88 3.92 20.23
CA PRO A 72 12.31 5.23 20.00
C PRO A 72 13.16 6.05 19.03
N VAL A 73 12.51 6.79 18.14
CA VAL A 73 13.15 7.72 17.21
C VAL A 73 13.26 9.08 17.87
N THR A 74 14.49 9.52 18.18
CA THR A 74 14.70 10.84 18.77
C THR A 74 14.84 11.92 17.70
N ILE A 75 13.99 12.94 17.74
CA ILE A 75 14.11 14.17 16.95
C ILE A 75 14.30 15.39 17.84
N ARG A 76 14.70 16.52 17.24
CA ARG A 76 14.77 17.82 17.93
C ARG A 76 14.20 18.93 17.06
N LEU A 77 13.30 19.73 17.61
CA LEU A 77 12.76 20.92 16.97
C LEU A 77 13.31 22.18 17.64
N LYS A 78 13.82 23.11 16.83
CA LYS A 78 14.11 24.50 17.21
C LYS A 78 12.93 25.37 16.78
N GLN A 79 12.76 26.51 17.44
CA GLN A 79 11.71 27.49 17.09
C GLN A 79 10.33 26.81 16.97
N SER A 80 10.03 25.90 17.89
CA SER A 80 8.82 25.10 17.83
C SER A 80 7.62 25.81 18.42
N SER A 81 6.44 25.49 17.92
CA SER A 81 5.16 25.91 18.46
C SER A 81 4.18 24.75 18.42
N GLU A 82 3.16 24.82 19.27
CA GLU A 82 2.15 23.77 19.40
C GLU A 82 0.77 24.34 19.12
N GLN A 83 -0.07 23.52 18.50
CA GLN A 83 -1.48 23.83 18.25
C GLN A 83 -2.31 22.58 18.44
N THR A 84 -3.37 22.66 19.25
CA THR A 84 -4.30 21.54 19.46
C THR A 84 -5.65 21.84 18.82
N VAL A 85 -6.18 20.91 18.05
CA VAL A 85 -7.52 20.95 17.44
C VAL A 85 -8.17 19.58 17.59
N GLY A 86 -9.25 19.51 18.38
CA GLY A 86 -9.89 18.23 18.71
C GLY A 86 -8.91 17.28 19.39
N VAL A 87 -8.82 16.04 18.89
CA VAL A 87 -7.93 14.99 19.40
C VAL A 87 -6.50 15.08 18.87
N ILE A 88 -6.18 16.04 18.00
CA ILE A 88 -4.85 16.16 17.38
C ILE A 88 -4.12 17.37 17.95
N LYS A 89 -2.91 17.12 18.44
CA LYS A 89 -1.91 18.14 18.76
C LYS A 89 -0.85 18.15 17.67
N ARG A 90 -0.71 19.29 17.02
CA ARG A 90 0.31 19.57 16.02
C ARG A 90 1.47 20.33 16.67
N VAL A 91 2.65 19.76 16.61
CA VAL A 91 3.91 20.41 16.96
C VAL A 91 4.65 20.73 15.66
N PHE A 92 5.06 21.97 15.45
CA PHE A 92 5.78 22.35 14.23
C PHE A 92 6.98 23.23 14.57
N GLY A 93 8.07 23.06 13.83
CA GLY A 93 9.31 23.79 14.05
C GLY A 93 10.39 23.43 13.04
N LEU A 94 11.63 23.72 13.39
CA LEU A 94 12.79 23.55 12.53
C LEU A 94 13.73 22.46 13.09
N MET A 95 13.83 21.34 12.40
CA MET A 95 14.70 20.22 12.78
C MET A 95 16.12 20.43 12.24
N PRO A 96 17.17 20.39 13.09
CA PRO A 96 18.54 20.35 12.59
C PRO A 96 18.77 19.09 11.76
N ALA A 97 19.38 19.25 10.58
CA ALA A 97 19.49 18.21 9.57
C ALA A 97 20.02 16.87 10.10
N ARG A 98 21.01 16.86 10.98
CA ARG A 98 21.54 15.62 11.60
C ARG A 98 20.50 14.70 12.25
N PHE A 99 19.36 15.22 12.74
CA PHE A 99 18.33 14.39 13.37
C PHE A 99 17.47 13.64 12.34
N ILE A 100 17.52 14.02 11.06
CA ILE A 100 16.81 13.29 10.00
C ILE A 100 17.37 11.88 9.80
N VAL A 101 18.65 11.66 10.12
CA VAL A 101 19.31 10.35 9.99
C VAL A 101 18.57 9.31 10.82
N ASN A 102 18.22 9.63 12.06
CA ASN A 102 17.43 8.75 12.94
C ASN A 102 16.06 8.41 12.32
N VAL A 103 15.43 9.37 11.64
CA VAL A 103 14.14 9.18 10.97
C VAL A 103 14.32 8.28 9.73
N ILE A 104 15.36 8.50 8.94
CA ILE A 104 15.67 7.68 7.76
C ILE A 104 16.07 6.27 8.17
N ASP A 105 16.81 6.08 9.27
CA ASP A 105 17.18 4.75 9.76
C ASP A 105 15.95 3.95 10.18
N ALA A 106 15.08 4.57 10.96
CA ALA A 106 13.96 3.89 11.59
C ALA A 106 12.69 3.78 10.74
N LEU A 107 12.46 4.71 9.81
CA LEU A 107 11.21 4.78 9.03
C LEU A 107 11.41 4.44 7.55
N ASP A 108 10.32 3.97 6.95
CA ASP A 108 10.10 3.91 5.51
C ASP A 108 8.93 4.85 5.13
N LEU A 109 8.49 4.84 3.87
CA LEU A 109 7.36 5.62 3.37
C LEU A 109 6.04 4.82 3.39
N GLU A 110 5.93 3.79 4.24
CA GLU A 110 4.76 2.92 4.37
C GLU A 110 3.48 3.72 4.63
N ALA A 111 3.53 4.63 5.60
CA ALA A 111 2.47 5.56 5.98
C ALA A 111 2.16 6.60 4.89
N ASN A 112 3.08 6.88 3.98
CA ASN A 112 2.84 7.77 2.85
C ASN A 112 2.02 7.05 1.76
N PRO A 113 1.02 7.70 1.13
CA PRO A 113 0.31 7.15 -0.02
C PRO A 113 1.21 7.05 -1.27
N ARG A 114 2.35 7.76 -1.30
CA ARG A 114 3.27 7.78 -2.43
C ARG A 114 4.65 7.32 -2.03
N ASN A 115 5.26 6.54 -2.91
CA ASN A 115 6.70 6.38 -2.90
C ASN A 115 7.38 7.58 -3.56
N SER A 116 8.61 7.85 -3.11
CA SER A 116 9.40 8.97 -3.59
C SER A 116 10.39 8.53 -4.67
N ARG A 117 10.58 9.40 -5.66
CA ARG A 117 11.47 9.16 -6.79
C ARG A 117 12.31 10.40 -7.08
N LEU A 118 13.56 10.19 -7.50
CA LEU A 118 14.41 11.28 -7.98
C LEU A 118 13.81 11.95 -9.24
N GLY A 119 13.97 13.26 -9.30
CA GLY A 119 13.54 14.07 -10.43
C GLY A 119 13.85 15.54 -10.21
N SER A 120 13.23 16.41 -11.01
CA SER A 120 13.48 17.86 -10.94
C SER A 120 13.19 18.47 -9.56
N VAL A 121 12.21 17.92 -8.83
CA VAL A 121 11.87 18.38 -7.47
C VAL A 121 12.99 18.04 -6.49
N THR A 122 13.49 16.80 -6.48
CA THR A 122 14.59 16.39 -5.59
C THR A 122 15.88 17.14 -5.94
N ASP A 123 16.17 17.32 -7.23
CA ASP A 123 17.33 18.09 -7.71
C ASP A 123 17.28 19.55 -7.21
N ALA A 124 16.11 20.19 -7.24
CA ALA A 124 15.93 21.56 -6.74
C ALA A 124 16.05 21.67 -5.21
N ILE A 125 15.62 20.63 -4.48
CA ILE A 125 15.77 20.53 -3.03
C ILE A 125 17.25 20.37 -2.67
N GLU A 126 17.98 19.45 -3.29
CA GLU A 126 19.42 19.26 -3.08
C GLU A 126 20.21 20.54 -3.39
N ALA A 127 19.90 21.21 -4.49
CA ALA A 127 20.53 22.50 -4.81
C ALA A 127 20.24 23.57 -3.75
N SER A 128 19.03 23.59 -3.18
CA SER A 128 18.67 24.51 -2.10
C SER A 128 19.42 24.19 -0.81
N ILE A 129 19.59 22.91 -0.47
CA ILE A 129 20.37 22.45 0.68
C ILE A 129 21.84 22.82 0.50
N ALA A 130 22.43 22.52 -0.66
CA ALA A 130 23.83 22.80 -0.93
C ALA A 130 24.16 24.30 -0.78
N ASN A 131 23.26 25.18 -1.23
CA ASN A 131 23.41 26.62 -1.02
C ASN A 131 23.40 26.98 0.47
N ASP A 132 22.46 26.46 1.25
CA ASP A 132 22.35 26.79 2.68
C ASP A 132 23.45 26.16 3.55
N ASP A 133 23.96 24.98 3.18
CA ASP A 133 24.97 24.25 3.94
C ASP A 133 26.40 24.76 3.66
N LEU A 134 26.70 25.09 2.40
CA LEU A 134 28.04 25.51 1.98
C LEU A 134 28.23 27.03 1.99
N ASP A 135 27.17 27.82 1.79
CA ASP A 135 27.25 29.29 1.82
C ASP A 135 26.74 29.81 3.17
N GLN A 136 27.55 30.66 3.83
CA GLN A 136 27.16 31.34 5.08
C GLN A 136 26.17 32.49 4.86
N GLY A 137 25.59 32.60 3.66
CA GLY A 137 24.53 33.53 3.31
C GLY A 137 23.22 33.29 4.06
N GLN A 138 22.10 33.69 3.43
CA GLN A 138 20.79 33.53 4.04
C GLN A 138 20.37 32.05 4.03
N GLN A 139 20.11 31.48 5.22
CA GLN A 139 19.56 30.12 5.38
C GLN A 139 18.07 30.10 4.96
N LEU A 140 17.82 29.99 3.66
CA LEU A 140 16.48 30.10 3.05
C LEU A 140 15.81 28.75 2.81
N PHE A 141 16.52 27.63 2.97
CA PHE A 141 15.98 26.29 2.78
C PHE A 141 14.65 26.07 3.52
N PRO A 142 14.49 26.49 4.81
CA PRO A 142 13.21 26.36 5.49
C PRO A 142 12.00 26.98 4.79
N PHE A 143 12.21 27.99 3.94
CA PHE A 143 11.15 28.68 3.20
C PHE A 143 10.99 28.18 1.76
N LYS A 144 11.95 27.38 1.27
CA LYS A 144 11.94 26.80 -0.09
C LYS A 144 11.34 25.41 -0.15
N THR A 145 11.10 24.77 1.00
CA THR A 145 10.52 23.43 1.09
C THR A 145 9.25 23.39 1.94
N LYS A 146 8.39 22.40 1.66
CA LYS A 146 7.25 22.04 2.52
C LYS A 146 7.67 21.28 3.78
N GLY A 147 8.91 20.80 3.84
CA GLY A 147 9.41 20.06 4.98
C GLY A 147 8.89 18.63 5.04
N ILE A 148 8.77 18.11 6.26
CA ILE A 148 8.38 16.73 6.55
C ILE A 148 7.25 16.74 7.57
N LEU A 149 6.23 15.90 7.34
CA LEU A 149 5.13 15.68 8.26
C LEU A 149 5.24 14.28 8.86
N LEU A 150 5.43 14.21 10.17
CA LEU A 150 5.45 12.98 10.95
C LEU A 150 4.15 12.80 11.72
N ALA A 151 3.73 11.56 11.95
CA ALA A 151 2.64 11.25 12.88
C ALA A 151 2.94 10.00 13.69
N THR A 152 2.60 10.04 14.98
CA THR A 152 2.74 8.91 15.91
C THR A 152 1.68 9.02 17.01
N SER A 153 1.19 7.87 17.48
CA SER A 153 0.29 7.79 18.64
C SER A 153 1.03 7.80 19.98
N GLN A 154 2.32 7.42 20.01
CA GLN A 154 3.11 7.29 21.23
C GLN A 154 4.36 8.18 21.19
N TYR A 155 4.47 9.07 22.17
CA TYR A 155 5.61 9.98 22.24
C TYR A 155 6.00 10.33 23.67
N GLU A 156 7.26 10.73 23.83
CA GLU A 156 7.78 11.33 25.06
C GLU A 156 8.44 12.66 24.71
N GLN A 157 7.92 13.75 25.29
CA GLN A 157 8.54 15.06 25.19
C GLN A 157 9.69 15.16 26.19
N LEU A 158 10.88 15.48 25.67
CA LEU A 158 12.11 15.62 26.43
C LEU A 158 12.54 17.09 26.49
N ASP A 159 13.57 17.36 27.30
CA ASP A 159 14.15 18.70 27.39
C ASP A 159 14.71 19.24 26.07
N ARG A 160 14.61 20.57 25.92
CA ARG A 160 15.20 21.37 24.82
C ARG A 160 14.60 21.09 23.44
N GLY A 161 13.29 20.84 23.41
CA GLY A 161 12.52 20.60 22.18
C GLY A 161 12.84 19.25 21.54
N ARG A 162 13.25 18.26 22.35
CA ARG A 162 13.49 16.90 21.89
C ARG A 162 12.24 16.05 22.09
N TYR A 163 12.02 15.10 21.20
CA TYR A 163 10.91 14.16 21.28
C TYR A 163 11.42 12.77 20.95
N ASN A 164 11.04 11.79 21.76
CA ASN A 164 11.15 10.38 21.42
C ASN A 164 9.81 9.94 20.83
N LEU A 165 9.84 9.36 19.64
CA LEU A 165 8.65 8.92 18.89
C LEU A 165 8.65 7.40 18.79
N ILE A 166 7.51 6.78 19.03
CA ILE A 166 7.31 5.33 18.93
C ILE A 166 6.18 5.11 17.92
N PHE A 167 6.39 4.27 16.92
CA PHE A 167 5.44 4.09 15.83
C PHE A 167 4.81 2.70 15.95
N ASP A 168 3.60 2.63 16.49
CA ASP A 168 2.93 1.35 16.77
C ASP A 168 2.50 0.65 15.48
N ASP A 169 1.92 1.41 14.54
CA ASP A 169 1.41 0.91 13.27
C ASP A 169 2.04 1.69 12.11
N ARG A 170 3.06 1.12 11.48
CA ARG A 170 3.79 1.76 10.37
C ARG A 170 2.96 1.98 9.10
N SER A 171 1.80 1.33 8.98
CA SER A 171 0.91 1.49 7.81
C SER A 171 0.23 2.88 7.78
N ILE A 172 0.07 3.50 8.96
CA ILE A 172 -0.59 4.80 9.16
C ILE A 172 0.27 5.81 9.95
N GLU A 173 1.23 5.35 10.75
CA GLU A 173 2.15 6.18 11.54
C GLU A 173 3.54 6.21 10.89
N GLY A 174 4.21 7.36 10.95
CA GLY A 174 5.50 7.56 10.29
C GLY A 174 5.51 8.85 9.46
N VAL A 175 6.06 8.78 8.26
CA VAL A 175 6.17 9.92 7.33
C VAL A 175 4.88 10.05 6.51
N LEU A 176 4.00 10.99 6.87
CA LEU A 176 2.74 11.22 6.16
C LEU A 176 2.91 12.08 4.90
N ASP A 177 3.85 13.03 4.91
CA ASP A 177 4.15 13.90 3.78
C ASP A 177 5.63 14.31 3.81
N GLY A 178 6.16 14.70 2.66
CA GLY A 178 7.55 15.11 2.51
C GLY A 178 8.51 13.99 2.09
N GLY A 179 8.03 12.87 1.56
CA GLY A 179 8.90 11.76 1.12
C GLY A 179 9.98 12.19 0.11
N HIS A 180 9.66 13.09 -0.85
CA HIS A 180 10.65 13.63 -1.79
C HIS A 180 11.67 14.55 -1.09
N ASN A 181 11.25 15.30 -0.06
CA ASN A 181 12.16 16.08 0.77
C ASN A 181 13.10 15.15 1.53
N MET A 182 12.57 14.11 2.15
CA MET A 182 13.34 13.12 2.88
C MET A 182 14.34 12.38 1.98
N LEU A 183 13.93 11.97 0.78
CA LEU A 183 14.82 11.36 -0.23
C LEU A 183 15.94 12.30 -0.65
N ALA A 184 15.62 13.56 -0.96
CA ALA A 184 16.63 14.54 -1.37
C ALA A 184 17.62 14.90 -0.24
N ILE A 185 17.11 15.08 0.99
CA ILE A 185 17.94 15.35 2.18
C ILE A 185 18.83 14.13 2.48
N GLY A 186 18.26 12.93 2.42
CA GLY A 186 18.98 11.68 2.62
C GLY A 186 20.08 11.48 1.57
N LEU A 187 19.77 11.72 0.29
CA LEU A 187 20.76 11.62 -0.79
C LEU A 187 21.89 12.65 -0.63
N TYR A 188 21.58 13.88 -0.22
CA TYR A 188 22.59 14.87 0.10
C TYR A 188 23.54 14.38 1.20
N ILE A 189 23.01 13.87 2.32
CA ILE A 189 23.81 13.33 3.43
C ILE A 189 24.67 12.15 2.97
N LEU A 190 24.08 11.21 2.23
CA LEU A 190 24.78 10.03 1.70
C LEU A 190 25.96 10.45 0.81
N ASN A 191 25.75 11.42 -0.09
CA ASN A 191 26.80 11.96 -0.95
C ASN A 191 27.94 12.56 -0.13
N GLN A 192 27.65 13.39 0.88
CA GLN A 192 28.68 13.99 1.73
C GLN A 192 29.45 12.92 2.53
N ALA A 193 28.76 11.90 3.03
CA ALA A 193 29.38 10.80 3.78
C ALA A 193 30.32 9.96 2.90
N GLU A 194 29.91 9.60 1.68
CA GLU A 194 30.75 8.83 0.76
C GLU A 194 31.97 9.62 0.29
N ILE A 195 31.80 10.90 -0.05
CA ILE A 195 32.93 11.79 -0.39
C ILE A 195 33.91 11.87 0.79
N THR A 196 33.39 12.01 2.01
CA THR A 196 34.19 12.02 3.25
C THR A 196 34.97 10.71 3.46
N ALA A 197 34.42 9.57 3.04
CA ALA A 197 35.04 8.27 3.08
C ALA A 197 35.99 7.99 1.88
N GLY A 198 36.14 8.93 0.95
CA GLY A 198 36.95 8.78 -0.27
C GLY A 198 36.33 7.87 -1.33
N LYS A 199 35.01 7.66 -1.26
CA LYS A 199 34.23 6.85 -2.22
C LYS A 199 33.57 7.75 -3.28
N THR A 200 33.17 7.14 -4.38
CA THR A 200 32.36 7.82 -5.41
C THR A 200 30.89 7.80 -5.02
N THR A 201 30.20 8.93 -5.15
CA THR A 201 28.75 9.06 -4.94
C THR A 201 27.95 8.02 -5.75
N PRO A 202 26.79 7.54 -5.26
CA PRO A 202 26.02 6.53 -5.96
C PRO A 202 25.46 7.11 -7.27
N ARG A 203 25.30 6.26 -8.29
CA ARG A 203 24.72 6.71 -9.56
C ARG A 203 23.23 6.94 -9.34
N LYS A 204 22.66 8.00 -9.93
CA LYS A 204 21.22 8.33 -9.83
C LYS A 204 20.28 7.15 -10.07
N LYS A 205 20.63 6.23 -10.99
CA LYS A 205 19.81 5.05 -11.30
C LYS A 205 19.76 4.02 -10.16
N ASP A 206 20.79 3.96 -9.32
CA ASP A 206 20.92 3.00 -8.22
C ASP A 206 20.22 3.51 -6.94
N VAL A 207 19.76 4.77 -6.93
CA VAL A 207 19.07 5.44 -5.81
C VAL A 207 17.82 6.19 -6.32
N ASN A 208 17.28 5.78 -7.46
CA ASN A 208 16.20 6.51 -8.14
C ASN A 208 14.87 6.42 -7.37
N LEU A 209 14.57 5.27 -6.76
CA LEU A 209 13.41 5.09 -5.89
C LEU A 209 13.84 5.09 -4.42
N TRP A 210 12.90 5.41 -3.54
CA TRP A 210 13.12 5.36 -2.09
C TRP A 210 13.64 4.00 -1.61
N ALA A 211 13.09 2.89 -2.11
CA ALA A 211 13.53 1.55 -1.74
C ALA A 211 14.99 1.28 -2.14
N ASP A 212 15.38 1.68 -3.36
CA ASP A 212 16.77 1.55 -3.84
C ASP A 212 17.72 2.38 -2.96
N PHE A 213 17.33 3.64 -2.70
CA PHE A 213 18.05 4.53 -1.80
C PHE A 213 18.21 3.94 -0.40
N LYS A 214 17.16 3.34 0.19
CA LYS A 214 17.21 2.68 1.50
C LYS A 214 18.15 1.49 1.50
N GLY A 215 18.28 0.76 0.39
CA GLY A 215 19.28 -0.29 0.22
C GLY A 215 20.71 0.27 0.34
N VAL A 216 21.04 1.25 -0.49
CA VAL A 216 22.37 1.90 -0.50
C VAL A 216 22.66 2.59 0.84
N TRP A 217 21.68 3.25 1.44
CA TRP A 217 21.79 3.89 2.75
C TRP A 217 22.20 2.91 3.85
N LYS A 218 21.60 1.71 3.87
CA LYS A 218 21.97 0.66 4.84
C LYS A 218 23.40 0.17 4.63
N GLU A 219 23.85 0.04 3.38
CA GLU A 219 25.23 -0.35 3.06
C GLU A 219 26.25 0.72 3.48
N ALA A 220 25.91 2.00 3.32
CA ALA A 220 26.76 3.15 3.64
C ALA A 220 26.64 3.62 5.10
N HIS A 221 25.85 2.95 5.94
CA HIS A 221 25.51 3.43 7.30
C HIS A 221 26.75 3.71 8.17
N GLN A 222 27.77 2.86 8.09
CA GLN A 222 29.04 3.08 8.82
C GLN A 222 29.78 4.35 8.37
N ASP A 223 29.71 4.70 7.08
CA ASP A 223 30.32 5.92 6.56
C ASP A 223 29.53 7.15 7.02
N ILE A 224 28.19 7.05 7.04
CA ILE A 224 27.29 8.09 7.55
C ILE A 224 27.58 8.37 9.02
N ASP A 225 27.68 7.34 9.86
CA ASP A 225 28.01 7.48 11.27
C ASP A 225 29.39 8.14 11.47
N SER A 226 30.38 7.70 10.69
CA SER A 226 31.74 8.27 10.72
C SER A 226 31.74 9.74 10.32
N TYR A 227 30.97 10.11 9.29
CA TYR A 227 30.78 11.49 8.85
C TYR A 227 30.10 12.36 9.92
N LEU A 228 29.04 11.86 10.57
CA LEU A 228 28.37 12.57 11.66
C LEU A 228 29.30 12.81 12.87
N GLN A 229 30.17 11.86 13.20
CA GLN A 229 31.19 12.01 14.24
C GLN A 229 32.20 13.11 13.89
N ARG A 230 32.67 13.15 12.63
CA ARG A 230 33.55 14.22 12.14
C ARG A 230 32.87 15.59 12.18
N ILE A 231 31.58 15.68 11.82
CA ILE A 231 30.82 16.93 11.98
C ILE A 231 30.76 17.35 13.44
N ALA A 232 30.62 16.43 14.41
CA ALA A 232 30.55 16.79 15.82
C ALA A 232 31.86 17.43 16.36
N SER A 233 33.01 17.05 15.80
CA SER A 233 34.34 17.62 16.09
C SER A 233 34.51 19.00 15.46
N VAL A 234 34.86 20.02 16.25
CA VAL A 234 35.07 21.39 15.73
C VAL A 234 36.22 21.45 14.74
N GLU A 235 37.31 20.72 15.02
CA GLU A 235 38.50 20.69 14.15
C GLU A 235 38.20 19.99 12.82
N ASP A 236 37.55 18.82 12.86
CA ASP A 236 37.28 18.07 11.64
C ASP A 236 36.18 18.71 10.81
N ARG A 237 35.19 19.37 11.44
CA ARG A 237 34.19 20.17 10.74
C ARG A 237 34.84 21.29 9.92
N ALA A 238 35.79 22.02 10.49
CA ALA A 238 36.50 23.08 9.77
C ALA A 238 37.29 22.53 8.58
N LYS A 239 37.84 21.31 8.67
CA LYS A 239 38.51 20.63 7.54
C LYS A 239 37.50 20.26 6.45
N LEU A 240 36.36 19.69 6.82
CA LEU A 240 35.29 19.36 5.87
C LEU A 240 34.82 20.59 5.09
N GLU A 241 34.61 21.72 5.77
CA GLU A 241 34.23 22.99 5.13
C GLU A 241 35.30 23.48 4.15
N GLN A 242 36.59 23.36 4.50
CA GLN A 242 37.70 23.71 3.60
C GLN A 242 37.76 22.81 2.36
N ASP A 243 37.40 21.54 2.51
CA ASP A 243 37.33 20.57 1.41
C ASP A 243 36.04 20.73 0.56
N GLY A 244 35.17 21.69 0.90
CA GLY A 244 33.90 21.92 0.21
C GLY A 244 32.84 20.86 0.51
N ILE A 245 33.01 20.10 1.58
CA ILE A 245 32.07 19.08 2.05
C ILE A 245 31.09 19.72 3.02
N GLY A 246 29.79 19.49 2.80
CA GLY A 246 28.71 20.00 3.64
C GLY A 246 28.84 19.51 5.09
N THR A 247 28.35 20.30 6.05
CA THR A 247 28.41 19.95 7.48
C THR A 247 27.04 19.85 8.13
N LEU A 248 25.99 19.76 7.31
CA LEU A 248 24.59 19.66 7.71
C LEU A 248 24.13 20.86 8.55
N ASN A 249 24.67 22.04 8.24
CA ASN A 249 24.35 23.31 8.85
C ASN A 249 23.10 23.96 8.24
N PHE A 250 22.03 23.20 8.12
CA PHE A 250 20.72 23.68 7.67
C PHE A 250 19.59 23.15 8.54
N LEU A 251 18.41 23.74 8.39
CA LEU A 251 17.22 23.43 9.18
C LEU A 251 16.09 22.92 8.28
N ILE A 252 15.43 21.85 8.69
CA ILE A 252 14.34 21.20 7.97
C ILE A 252 13.01 21.61 8.63
N PRO A 253 12.08 22.28 7.93
CA PRO A 253 10.72 22.47 8.44
C PRO A 253 10.10 21.12 8.74
N THR A 254 9.65 20.93 9.97
CA THR A 254 9.11 19.65 10.43
C THR A 254 7.84 19.90 11.19
N GLU A 255 6.81 19.17 10.80
CA GLU A 255 5.54 19.10 11.49
C GLU A 255 5.38 17.69 12.07
N MET A 256 4.79 17.60 13.25
CA MET A 256 4.54 16.36 13.96
C MET A 256 3.10 16.38 14.49
N LEU A 257 2.34 15.36 14.13
CA LEU A 257 1.00 15.11 14.65
C LEU A 257 1.09 14.05 15.75
N ILE A 258 0.59 14.41 16.93
CA ILE A 258 0.52 13.57 18.11
C ILE A 258 -0.88 13.67 18.70
N PRO A 259 -1.36 12.66 19.45
CA PRO A 259 -2.65 12.76 20.11
C PRO A 259 -2.63 13.87 21.17
N ALA A 260 -3.78 14.52 21.36
CA ALA A 260 -3.94 15.56 22.39
C ALA A 260 -3.71 14.98 23.81
N ASP A 261 -4.23 13.77 24.02
CA ASP A 261 -4.01 12.92 25.20
C ASP A 261 -3.66 11.49 24.74
N GLN A 262 -2.47 11.01 25.11
CA GLN A 262 -2.00 9.66 24.75
C GLN A 262 -2.48 8.57 25.71
N ASN A 263 -3.12 8.94 26.82
CA ASN A 263 -3.65 7.99 27.80
C ASN A 263 -5.16 7.71 27.62
N ASP A 264 -5.80 8.42 26.70
CA ASP A 264 -7.22 8.25 26.37
C ASP A 264 -7.39 7.39 25.11
N ALA A 265 -7.99 6.21 25.29
CA ALA A 265 -8.21 5.24 24.21
C ALA A 265 -9.11 5.79 23.08
N GLU A 266 -10.15 6.57 23.42
CA GLU A 266 -11.07 7.14 22.42
C GLU A 266 -10.36 8.21 21.58
N CYS A 267 -9.50 9.01 22.24
CA CYS A 267 -8.61 9.97 21.58
C CYS A 267 -7.65 9.25 20.61
N LEU A 268 -7.04 8.15 21.02
CA LEU A 268 -6.11 7.37 20.17
C LEU A 268 -6.78 6.76 18.94
N GLU A 269 -7.96 6.14 19.10
CA GLU A 269 -8.71 5.58 17.95
C GLU A 269 -9.14 6.67 16.97
N THR A 270 -9.65 7.80 17.49
CA THR A 270 -10.05 8.95 16.67
C THR A 270 -8.84 9.59 15.97
N PHE A 271 -7.70 9.68 16.66
CA PHE A 271 -6.44 10.16 16.09
C PHE A 271 -5.98 9.27 14.92
N ARG A 272 -5.89 7.95 15.13
CA ARG A 272 -5.44 6.98 14.12
C ARG A 272 -6.33 6.97 12.89
N SER A 273 -7.65 6.95 13.07
CA SER A 273 -8.61 7.01 11.96
C SER A 273 -8.51 8.32 11.16
N SER A 274 -8.15 9.43 11.81
CA SER A 274 -7.95 10.72 11.14
C SER A 274 -6.66 10.79 10.30
N LEU A 275 -5.64 9.98 10.60
CA LEU A 275 -4.32 10.08 9.93
C LEU A 275 -4.41 9.81 8.42
N LEU A 276 -5.23 8.85 8.00
CA LEU A 276 -5.43 8.52 6.58
C LEU A 276 -6.01 9.71 5.82
N GLU A 277 -7.06 10.35 6.34
CA GLU A 277 -7.69 11.51 5.71
C GLU A 277 -6.73 12.71 5.62
N ILE A 278 -5.96 12.95 6.69
CA ILE A 278 -4.96 14.03 6.73
C ILE A 278 -3.85 13.79 5.72
N CYS A 279 -3.32 12.56 5.69
CA CYS A 279 -2.27 12.15 4.78
C CYS A 279 -2.72 12.32 3.33
N ASP A 280 -3.95 11.91 3.02
CA ASP A 280 -4.59 12.11 1.72
C ASP A 280 -4.70 13.59 1.34
N ALA A 281 -5.19 14.43 2.26
CA ALA A 281 -5.40 15.85 2.02
C ALA A 281 -4.08 16.61 1.80
N ARG A 282 -3.03 16.27 2.55
CA ARG A 282 -1.70 16.89 2.45
C ARG A 282 -0.98 16.60 1.14
N ASN A 283 -1.14 15.38 0.61
CA ASN A 283 -0.50 14.95 -0.63
C ASN A 283 -1.17 15.47 -1.92
N ASN A 284 -2.23 16.29 -1.81
CA ASN A 284 -3.14 16.62 -2.91
C ASN A 284 -2.66 17.74 -3.88
N ASN A 285 -1.36 18.08 -3.90
CA ASN A 285 -0.80 19.08 -4.86
C ASN A 285 -0.86 18.61 -6.33
N ALA A 286 -1.03 17.30 -6.53
CA ALA A 286 -1.63 16.69 -7.71
C ALA A 286 -2.62 15.67 -7.15
N GLN A 287 -3.84 15.60 -7.68
CA GLN A 287 -4.90 14.73 -7.14
C GLN A 287 -4.38 13.29 -6.96
N LEU A 288 -4.46 12.73 -5.74
CA LEU A 288 -4.16 11.30 -5.54
C LEU A 288 -5.08 10.49 -6.44
N THR A 289 -4.50 9.51 -7.16
CA THR A 289 -5.33 8.64 -8.00
C THR A 289 -6.27 7.83 -7.12
N VAL A 290 -7.47 7.55 -7.61
CA VAL A 290 -8.48 6.78 -6.87
C VAL A 290 -7.93 5.41 -6.43
N GLY A 291 -7.05 4.81 -7.24
CA GLY A 291 -6.34 3.58 -6.90
C GLY A 291 -5.40 3.72 -5.71
N THR A 292 -4.60 4.79 -5.63
CA THR A 292 -3.72 5.00 -4.47
C THR A 292 -4.49 5.05 -3.15
N LYS A 293 -5.66 5.71 -3.16
CA LYS A 293 -6.55 5.78 -1.99
C LYS A 293 -7.10 4.42 -1.61
N GLY A 294 -7.65 3.69 -2.59
CA GLY A 294 -8.17 2.35 -2.36
C GLY A 294 -7.11 1.37 -1.82
N ASN A 295 -5.85 1.57 -2.19
CA ASN A 295 -4.75 0.78 -1.65
C ASN A 295 -4.46 1.08 -0.18
N LYS A 296 -4.58 2.34 0.23
CA LYS A 296 -4.44 2.74 1.62
C LYS A 296 -5.61 2.25 2.49
N GLU A 297 -6.78 2.08 1.89
CA GLU A 297 -7.95 1.48 2.54
C GLU A 297 -7.89 -0.06 2.63
N GLY A 298 -6.82 -0.71 2.15
CA GLY A 298 -6.67 -2.17 2.11
C GLY A 298 -7.50 -2.91 1.04
N LEU A 299 -8.20 -2.18 0.15
CA LEU A 299 -9.15 -2.76 -0.82
C LEU A 299 -8.49 -3.63 -1.91
N PHE A 300 -7.16 -3.60 -2.03
CA PHE A 300 -6.41 -4.45 -2.94
C PHE A 300 -5.73 -5.63 -2.27
N ASP A 301 -5.66 -5.67 -0.94
CA ASP A 301 -4.76 -6.58 -0.24
C ASP A 301 -5.14 -8.03 -0.47
N ALA A 302 -6.44 -8.36 -0.46
CA ALA A 302 -6.90 -9.70 -0.84
C ALA A 302 -6.43 -10.11 -2.24
N PHE A 303 -6.50 -9.22 -3.23
CA PHE A 303 -6.05 -9.54 -4.58
C PHE A 303 -4.52 -9.62 -4.67
N ARG A 304 -3.80 -8.77 -3.92
CA ARG A 304 -2.34 -8.80 -3.81
C ARG A 304 -1.87 -10.12 -3.21
N SER A 305 -2.43 -10.53 -2.07
CA SER A 305 -2.05 -11.77 -1.39
C SER A 305 -2.30 -13.01 -2.25
N LEU A 306 -3.34 -13.01 -3.08
CA LEU A 306 -3.57 -14.12 -4.02
C LEU A 306 -2.48 -14.22 -5.11
N PHE A 307 -1.95 -13.09 -5.59
CA PHE A 307 -0.78 -13.11 -6.48
C PHE A 307 0.48 -13.54 -5.75
N GLU A 308 0.71 -13.05 -4.52
CA GLU A 308 1.86 -13.42 -3.70
C GLU A 308 1.88 -14.91 -3.36
N GLU A 309 0.71 -15.50 -3.08
CA GLU A 309 0.57 -16.93 -2.80
C GLU A 309 0.84 -17.78 -4.06
N LYS A 310 0.30 -17.37 -5.21
CA LYS A 310 0.33 -18.19 -6.42
C LYS A 310 1.60 -18.01 -7.25
N GLU A 311 2.05 -16.78 -7.43
CA GLU A 311 3.15 -16.40 -8.32
C GLU A 311 4.03 -15.29 -7.67
N PRO A 312 4.84 -15.61 -6.64
CA PRO A 312 5.59 -14.61 -5.87
C PRO A 312 6.48 -13.69 -6.71
N GLU A 313 7.15 -14.22 -7.74
CA GLU A 313 8.01 -13.42 -8.61
C GLU A 313 7.21 -12.47 -9.53
N PHE A 314 6.02 -12.89 -9.95
CA PHE A 314 5.12 -12.00 -10.69
C PHE A 314 4.57 -10.90 -9.77
N ALA A 315 4.20 -11.25 -8.54
CA ALA A 315 3.64 -10.32 -7.57
C ALA A 315 4.55 -9.12 -7.27
N LYS A 316 5.88 -9.36 -7.18
CA LYS A 316 6.90 -8.30 -6.99
C LYS A 316 6.90 -7.24 -8.10
N ASN A 317 6.46 -7.60 -9.32
CA ASN A 317 6.42 -6.69 -10.46
C ASN A 317 5.13 -5.86 -10.53
N ILE A 318 4.17 -6.09 -9.62
CA ILE A 318 2.91 -5.36 -9.60
C ILE A 318 3.07 -4.06 -8.81
N SER A 319 2.76 -2.93 -9.46
CA SER A 319 2.69 -1.62 -8.83
C SER A 319 1.26 -1.34 -8.32
N TRP A 320 1.12 -1.20 -7.00
CA TRP A 320 -0.14 -0.94 -6.32
C TRP A 320 -0.32 0.53 -5.92
N LYS A 321 0.78 1.24 -5.67
CA LYS A 321 0.85 2.69 -5.44
C LYS A 321 1.72 3.36 -6.50
N THR A 322 1.60 4.69 -6.58
CA THR A 322 2.39 5.50 -7.52
C THR A 322 3.87 5.47 -7.12
N ASN A 323 4.74 5.22 -8.10
CA ASN A 323 6.19 5.09 -7.96
C ASN A 323 6.69 3.84 -7.17
N ASP A 324 5.93 2.75 -7.15
CA ASP A 324 6.38 1.49 -6.55
C ASP A 324 7.47 0.76 -7.35
N GLY A 325 7.79 1.21 -8.57
CA GLY A 325 8.82 0.60 -9.42
C GLY A 325 8.38 -0.65 -10.18
N GLY A 326 7.24 -1.26 -9.82
CA GLY A 326 6.66 -2.38 -10.55
C GLY A 326 6.32 -2.04 -12.01
N THR A 327 6.58 -2.98 -12.92
CA THR A 327 6.32 -2.84 -14.37
C THR A 327 4.85 -3.04 -14.73
N ILE A 328 4.07 -3.70 -13.87
CA ILE A 328 2.66 -4.04 -14.11
C ILE A 328 1.77 -3.17 -13.23
N GLU A 329 1.02 -2.25 -13.84
CA GLU A 329 0.06 -1.45 -13.08
C GLU A 329 -1.13 -2.30 -12.60
N SER A 330 -1.43 -2.28 -11.29
CA SER A 330 -2.57 -2.96 -10.67
C SER A 330 -3.91 -2.71 -11.39
N ARG A 331 -4.14 -1.52 -11.94
CA ARG A 331 -5.33 -1.18 -12.74
C ARG A 331 -5.53 -2.09 -13.96
N ASN A 332 -4.47 -2.62 -14.55
CA ASN A 332 -4.57 -3.57 -15.66
C ASN A 332 -5.10 -4.92 -15.17
N LEU A 333 -4.64 -5.37 -14.00
CA LEU A 333 -5.09 -6.61 -13.37
C LEU A 333 -6.55 -6.51 -12.90
N ILE A 334 -6.94 -5.37 -12.33
CA ILE A 334 -8.32 -5.10 -11.92
C ILE A 334 -9.25 -5.07 -13.14
N ALA A 335 -8.81 -4.49 -14.25
CA ALA A 335 -9.57 -4.52 -15.50
C ALA A 335 -9.83 -5.95 -15.97
N LEU A 336 -8.86 -6.86 -15.84
CA LEU A 336 -9.02 -8.28 -16.17
C LEU A 336 -9.86 -9.03 -15.12
N ALA A 337 -9.76 -8.67 -13.83
CA ALA A 337 -10.55 -9.26 -12.76
C ALA A 337 -12.06 -9.05 -12.92
N TRP A 338 -12.47 -8.03 -13.68
CA TRP A 338 -13.87 -7.83 -14.03
C TRP A 338 -14.46 -8.94 -14.90
N ILE A 339 -13.64 -9.77 -15.57
CA ILE A 339 -14.11 -10.93 -16.33
C ILE A 339 -14.81 -11.92 -15.38
N PRO A 340 -14.14 -12.49 -14.35
CA PRO A 340 -14.81 -13.36 -13.38
C PRO A 340 -15.73 -12.62 -12.41
N LEU A 341 -15.41 -11.38 -11.99
CA LEU A 341 -16.29 -10.63 -11.07
C LEU A 341 -17.69 -10.38 -11.68
N SER A 342 -17.78 -10.29 -13.01
CA SER A 342 -19.07 -10.16 -13.72
C SER A 342 -20.00 -11.37 -13.58
N LEU A 343 -19.51 -12.50 -13.07
CA LEU A 343 -20.30 -13.71 -12.81
C LEU A 343 -20.89 -13.74 -11.39
N THR A 344 -20.42 -12.87 -10.50
CA THR A 344 -20.92 -12.82 -9.13
C THR A 344 -22.36 -12.29 -9.09
N THR A 345 -23.14 -12.76 -8.11
CA THR A 345 -24.52 -12.30 -7.92
C THR A 345 -24.61 -10.83 -7.50
N TRP A 346 -23.53 -10.28 -6.95
CA TRP A 346 -23.42 -8.87 -6.58
C TRP A 346 -23.56 -7.89 -7.75
N VAL A 347 -23.33 -8.34 -8.99
CA VAL A 347 -23.41 -7.49 -10.19
C VAL A 347 -24.26 -8.09 -11.32
N ASN A 348 -24.66 -9.36 -11.19
CA ASN A 348 -25.42 -10.08 -12.20
C ASN A 348 -26.60 -10.89 -11.62
N GLY A 349 -26.94 -10.71 -10.35
CA GLY A 349 -28.05 -11.37 -9.66
C GLY A 349 -29.21 -10.42 -9.33
N GLU A 350 -30.30 -10.97 -8.75
CA GLU A 350 -31.46 -10.18 -8.34
C GLU A 350 -31.12 -9.14 -7.25
N ASP A 351 -30.19 -9.48 -6.35
CA ASP A 351 -29.69 -8.62 -5.29
C ASP A 351 -28.44 -7.81 -5.70
N ALA A 352 -28.25 -7.56 -7.01
CA ALA A 352 -27.11 -6.82 -7.50
C ALA A 352 -27.01 -5.43 -6.85
N VAL A 353 -25.85 -5.11 -6.31
CA VAL A 353 -25.58 -3.83 -5.63
C VAL A 353 -25.07 -2.77 -6.60
N MET A 354 -24.62 -3.18 -7.78
CA MET A 354 -24.16 -2.29 -8.85
C MET A 354 -24.07 -3.01 -10.20
N ASP A 355 -24.12 -2.26 -11.30
CA ASP A 355 -23.81 -2.82 -12.62
C ASP A 355 -22.31 -3.09 -12.78
N PRO A 356 -21.90 -4.12 -13.54
CA PRO A 356 -20.51 -4.29 -13.94
C PRO A 356 -20.06 -3.19 -14.92
N PRO A 357 -18.75 -2.98 -15.13
CA PRO A 357 -18.27 -2.12 -16.21
C PRO A 357 -18.71 -2.67 -17.58
N LYS A 358 -18.73 -1.80 -18.59
CA LYS A 358 -18.94 -2.24 -19.97
C LYS A 358 -17.83 -3.23 -20.35
N THR A 359 -18.16 -4.28 -21.09
CA THR A 359 -17.18 -5.30 -21.50
C THR A 359 -15.95 -4.71 -22.18
N THR A 360 -16.12 -3.69 -23.03
CA THR A 360 -15.01 -3.01 -23.73
C THR A 360 -14.15 -2.10 -22.84
N ALA A 361 -14.58 -1.84 -21.60
CA ALA A 361 -13.85 -1.02 -20.64
C ALA A 361 -12.59 -1.72 -20.13
N ILE A 362 -12.52 -3.05 -20.17
CA ILE A 362 -11.32 -3.79 -19.77
C ILE A 362 -10.10 -3.43 -20.63
N TYR A 363 -10.34 -3.04 -21.89
CA TYR A 363 -9.33 -2.50 -22.81
C TYR A 363 -9.25 -0.97 -22.74
N SER A 364 -10.39 -0.29 -22.95
CA SER A 364 -10.42 1.14 -23.25
C SER A 364 -10.80 2.06 -22.08
N GLY A 365 -11.23 1.48 -20.95
CA GLY A 365 -11.83 2.19 -19.81
C GLY A 365 -11.31 1.68 -18.46
N LYS A 366 -10.02 1.34 -18.37
CA LYS A 366 -9.43 0.73 -17.16
C LYS A 366 -9.64 1.54 -15.88
N GLY A 367 -9.72 2.87 -15.97
CA GLY A 367 -10.09 3.73 -14.84
C GLY A 367 -11.52 3.49 -14.35
N GLN A 368 -12.48 3.31 -15.25
CA GLN A 368 -13.85 2.94 -14.88
C GLN A 368 -13.90 1.56 -14.19
N CYS A 369 -13.10 0.60 -14.66
CA CYS A 369 -12.98 -0.70 -14.00
C CYS A 369 -12.45 -0.56 -12.56
N LEU A 370 -11.44 0.28 -12.36
CA LEU A 370 -10.89 0.58 -11.04
C LEU A 370 -11.94 1.22 -10.12
N ASP A 371 -12.64 2.25 -10.59
CA ASP A 371 -13.66 2.95 -9.79
C ASP A 371 -14.79 2.01 -9.37
N LYS A 372 -15.26 1.17 -10.30
CA LYS A 372 -16.27 0.16 -10.00
C LYS A 372 -15.76 -0.90 -9.03
N TYR A 373 -14.50 -1.33 -9.15
CA TYR A 373 -13.91 -2.32 -8.25
C TYR A 373 -13.88 -1.77 -6.81
N LEU A 374 -13.43 -0.52 -6.65
CA LEU A 374 -13.39 0.13 -5.34
C LEU A 374 -14.79 0.32 -4.76
N THR A 375 -15.79 0.63 -5.60
CA THR A 375 -17.19 0.71 -5.18
C THR A 375 -17.69 -0.63 -4.65
N LEU A 376 -17.40 -1.72 -5.37
CA LEU A 376 -17.74 -3.08 -4.94
C LEU A 376 -17.07 -3.43 -3.60
N MET A 377 -15.76 -3.24 -3.50
CA MET A 377 -15.00 -3.58 -2.29
C MET A 377 -15.34 -2.71 -1.08
N ARG A 378 -15.83 -1.48 -1.28
CA ARG A 378 -16.27 -0.64 -0.15
C ARG A 378 -17.61 -1.07 0.44
N ASN A 379 -18.36 -1.93 -0.24
CA ASN A 379 -19.66 -2.41 0.23
C ASN A 379 -19.49 -3.22 1.54
N PRO A 380 -20.23 -2.89 2.63
CA PRO A 380 -20.11 -3.58 3.91
C PRO A 380 -20.46 -5.08 3.88
N ARG A 381 -21.18 -5.56 2.85
CA ARG A 381 -21.46 -6.99 2.66
C ARG A 381 -20.27 -7.76 2.06
N ILE A 382 -19.29 -7.03 1.51
CA ILE A 382 -18.14 -7.59 0.79
C ILE A 382 -16.88 -7.46 1.65
N SER A 383 -16.62 -6.26 2.17
CA SER A 383 -15.48 -6.00 3.05
C SER A 383 -15.87 -5.19 4.27
N THR A 384 -15.27 -5.53 5.41
CA THR A 384 -15.46 -4.84 6.70
C THR A 384 -14.13 -4.34 7.24
N ALA A 385 -14.16 -3.44 8.24
CA ALA A 385 -12.93 -2.97 8.87
C ALA A 385 -12.18 -4.15 9.53
N ASN A 386 -10.86 -4.16 9.40
CA ASN A 386 -9.98 -5.13 10.04
C ASN A 386 -9.99 -4.95 11.58
N THR A 387 -9.32 -5.84 12.30
CA THR A 387 -9.26 -5.85 13.77
C THR A 387 -8.71 -4.54 14.38
N ASN A 388 -7.93 -3.77 13.61
CA ASN A 388 -7.32 -2.51 14.03
C ASN A 388 -8.13 -1.26 13.60
N GLY A 389 -9.24 -1.44 12.86
CA GLY A 389 -10.16 -0.38 12.46
C GLY A 389 -9.69 0.54 11.33
N THR A 390 -8.49 0.33 10.79
CA THR A 390 -7.81 1.27 9.88
C THR A 390 -7.89 0.88 8.41
N GLU A 391 -7.99 -0.41 8.10
CA GLU A 391 -8.07 -0.95 6.73
C GLU A 391 -9.29 -1.86 6.57
N LYS A 392 -9.67 -2.17 5.32
CA LYS A 392 -10.78 -3.07 5.00
C LYS A 392 -10.30 -4.44 4.56
N GLU A 393 -10.91 -5.48 5.10
CA GLU A 393 -10.64 -6.87 4.80
C GLU A 393 -11.80 -7.51 4.01
N LEU A 394 -11.50 -8.27 2.96
CA LEU A 394 -12.47 -8.99 2.14
C LEU A 394 -12.92 -10.29 2.83
N HIS A 395 -14.23 -10.47 2.99
CA HIS A 395 -14.79 -11.69 3.57
C HIS A 395 -15.81 -12.39 2.65
N ASP A 396 -16.30 -11.74 1.59
CA ASP A 396 -17.24 -12.36 0.67
C ASP A 396 -16.60 -13.44 -0.22
N GLN A 397 -17.17 -14.65 -0.16
CA GLN A 397 -16.65 -15.83 -0.84
C GLN A 397 -16.77 -15.75 -2.38
N GLN A 398 -17.82 -15.10 -2.91
CA GLN A 398 -18.02 -14.98 -4.36
C GLN A 398 -16.96 -14.07 -4.97
N VAL A 399 -16.71 -12.92 -4.33
CA VAL A 399 -15.68 -11.98 -4.74
C VAL A 399 -14.30 -12.59 -4.57
N LEU A 400 -14.01 -13.25 -3.43
CA LEU A 400 -12.72 -13.90 -3.20
C LEU A 400 -12.41 -14.98 -4.25
N SER A 401 -13.37 -15.85 -4.55
CA SER A 401 -13.20 -16.91 -5.57
C SER A 401 -13.09 -16.34 -6.99
N ALA A 402 -13.84 -15.28 -7.32
CA ALA A 402 -13.68 -14.58 -8.59
C ALA A 402 -12.27 -13.96 -8.73
N LEU A 403 -11.71 -13.39 -7.66
CA LEU A 403 -10.33 -12.89 -7.66
C LEU A 403 -9.31 -14.01 -7.80
N LYS A 404 -9.54 -15.19 -7.20
CA LYS A 404 -8.69 -16.38 -7.40
C LYS A 404 -8.63 -16.80 -8.88
N VAL A 405 -9.79 -16.82 -9.55
CA VAL A 405 -9.86 -17.06 -11.00
C VAL A 405 -9.15 -15.94 -11.78
N ALA A 406 -9.25 -14.69 -11.32
CA ALA A 406 -8.60 -13.55 -11.98
C ALA A 406 -7.07 -13.63 -12.00
N VAL A 407 -6.44 -14.26 -10.99
CA VAL A 407 -4.98 -14.44 -10.92
C VAL A 407 -4.45 -15.29 -12.09
N ASP A 408 -5.27 -16.16 -12.68
CA ASP A 408 -4.87 -16.97 -13.85
C ASP A 408 -4.80 -16.18 -15.16
N ILE A 409 -5.55 -15.08 -15.23
CA ILE A 409 -5.82 -14.38 -16.49
C ILE A 409 -4.57 -13.74 -17.09
N PRO A 410 -3.64 -13.10 -16.35
CA PRO A 410 -2.40 -12.58 -16.92
C PRO A 410 -1.59 -13.65 -17.69
N ARG A 411 -1.47 -14.85 -17.13
CA ARG A 411 -0.77 -15.96 -17.79
C ARG A 411 -1.53 -16.47 -19.00
N ALA A 412 -2.85 -16.55 -18.90
CA ALA A 412 -3.72 -16.91 -20.03
C ALA A 412 -3.62 -15.88 -21.16
N PHE A 413 -3.56 -14.58 -20.83
CA PHE A 413 -3.39 -13.49 -21.78
C PHE A 413 -2.10 -13.67 -22.58
N ASP A 414 -0.97 -13.87 -21.89
CA ASP A 414 0.34 -14.05 -22.52
C ASP A 414 0.39 -15.31 -23.40
N LEU A 415 -0.26 -16.39 -22.97
CA LEU A 415 -0.36 -17.62 -23.74
C LEU A 415 -1.18 -17.43 -25.03
N ILE A 416 -2.28 -16.69 -24.96
CA ILE A 416 -3.06 -16.32 -26.15
C ILE A 416 -2.20 -15.42 -27.05
N TYR A 417 -1.53 -14.42 -26.49
CA TYR A 417 -0.65 -13.49 -27.20
C TYR A 417 0.42 -14.23 -28.00
N GLN A 418 1.18 -15.14 -27.38
CA GLN A 418 2.26 -15.88 -28.05
C GLN A 418 1.75 -16.77 -29.19
N ASN A 419 0.59 -17.41 -29.00
CA ASN A 419 0.07 -18.36 -29.97
C ASN A 419 -0.79 -17.71 -31.08
N PHE A 420 -1.29 -16.49 -30.86
CA PHE A 420 -2.21 -15.82 -31.77
C PHE A 420 -1.72 -15.73 -33.22
N PRO A 421 -0.45 -15.37 -33.52
CA PRO A 421 0.05 -15.35 -34.89
C PRO A 421 -0.05 -16.71 -35.59
N LYS A 422 0.20 -17.81 -34.85
CA LYS A 422 0.12 -19.19 -35.36
C LYS A 422 -1.32 -19.57 -35.68
N TYR A 423 -2.26 -19.20 -34.81
CA TYR A 423 -3.69 -19.43 -35.05
C TYR A 423 -4.21 -18.64 -36.26
N TYR A 424 -3.79 -17.39 -36.41
CA TYR A 424 -4.15 -16.56 -37.56
C TYR A 424 -3.64 -17.14 -38.89
N ASN A 425 -2.42 -17.68 -38.91
CA ASN A 425 -1.78 -18.19 -40.13
C ASN A 425 -2.30 -19.58 -40.56
N LYS A 426 -2.91 -20.34 -39.64
CA LYS A 426 -3.38 -21.71 -39.89
C LYS A 426 -4.29 -21.86 -41.13
N PRO A 427 -5.30 -21.00 -41.40
CA PRO A 427 -6.10 -21.06 -42.62
C PRO A 427 -5.42 -20.45 -43.86
N GLY A 428 -4.07 -20.42 -43.91
CA GLY A 428 -3.30 -19.80 -45.01
C GLY A 428 -3.15 -18.27 -44.88
N GLY A 429 -3.32 -17.74 -43.67
CA GLY A 429 -3.16 -16.30 -43.38
C GLY A 429 -1.71 -15.81 -43.49
N SER A 430 -1.54 -14.49 -43.59
CA SER A 430 -0.23 -13.83 -43.50
C SER A 430 -0.25 -12.75 -42.43
N TYR A 431 -0.15 -13.16 -41.16
CA TYR A 431 -0.26 -12.28 -39.99
C TYR A 431 0.71 -11.10 -40.06
N GLY A 432 1.99 -11.34 -40.38
CA GLY A 432 3.01 -10.29 -40.50
C GLY A 432 2.75 -9.26 -41.61
N LYS A 433 1.81 -9.51 -42.55
CA LYS A 433 1.42 -8.53 -43.57
C LYS A 433 0.32 -7.58 -43.11
N ILE A 434 -0.29 -7.81 -41.95
CA ILE A 434 -1.26 -6.90 -41.36
C ILE A 434 -0.58 -5.56 -41.09
N SER A 435 -1.20 -4.45 -41.53
CA SER A 435 -0.61 -3.10 -41.45
C SER A 435 -0.16 -2.75 -40.03
N ALA A 436 -1.02 -2.95 -39.04
CA ALA A 436 -0.71 -2.68 -37.63
C ALA A 436 0.48 -3.51 -37.10
N VAL A 437 0.58 -4.79 -37.49
CA VAL A 437 1.67 -5.69 -37.09
C VAL A 437 2.96 -5.27 -37.76
N LYS A 438 2.94 -5.03 -39.07
CA LYS A 438 4.10 -4.58 -39.84
C LYS A 438 4.66 -3.28 -39.27
N SER A 439 3.81 -2.33 -38.90
CA SER A 439 4.23 -1.09 -38.25
C SER A 439 4.91 -1.31 -36.90
N MET A 440 4.50 -2.32 -36.12
CA MET A 440 5.17 -2.66 -34.86
C MET A 440 6.51 -3.36 -35.09
N GLN A 441 6.61 -4.24 -36.09
CA GLN A 441 7.86 -4.93 -36.45
C GLN A 441 8.95 -3.96 -36.91
N HIS A 442 8.57 -2.84 -37.53
CA HIS A 442 9.54 -1.81 -37.92
C HIS A 442 10.11 -1.00 -36.72
N LYS A 443 9.51 -1.09 -35.53
CA LYS A 443 9.91 -0.30 -34.35
C LYS A 443 10.90 -1.01 -33.42
N SER A 444 10.81 -2.33 -33.32
CA SER A 444 11.65 -3.16 -32.44
C SER A 444 11.89 -4.53 -33.08
N GLY A 445 13.05 -5.14 -32.85
CA GLY A 445 13.35 -6.53 -33.23
C GLY A 445 13.04 -7.54 -32.13
N GLU A 446 12.88 -7.09 -30.89
CA GLU A 446 12.56 -7.91 -29.72
C GLU A 446 11.12 -7.63 -29.29
N TYR A 447 10.35 -8.70 -29.10
CA TYR A 447 8.95 -8.63 -28.69
C TYR A 447 8.75 -9.52 -27.48
N THR A 448 8.13 -8.97 -26.45
CA THR A 448 7.83 -9.69 -25.22
C THR A 448 6.34 -9.67 -24.93
N THR A 449 5.88 -10.61 -24.11
CA THR A 449 4.48 -10.66 -23.68
C THR A 449 4.16 -9.57 -22.65
N PRO A 450 2.92 -9.07 -22.60
CA PRO A 450 2.57 -7.91 -21.76
C PRO A 450 2.74 -8.09 -20.25
N PHE A 451 2.57 -9.31 -19.71
CA PHE A 451 2.56 -9.53 -18.26
C PHE A 451 3.85 -10.16 -17.74
N TYR A 452 4.27 -11.29 -18.32
CA TYR A 452 5.45 -12.04 -17.88
C TYR A 452 6.72 -11.70 -18.65
N GLY A 453 6.65 -10.83 -19.67
CA GLY A 453 7.82 -10.43 -20.45
C GLY A 453 8.48 -11.58 -21.21
N LEU A 454 7.73 -12.63 -21.55
CA LEU A 454 8.24 -13.80 -22.24
C LEU A 454 8.49 -13.47 -23.72
N ASP A 455 9.51 -14.07 -24.32
CA ASP A 455 9.81 -13.87 -25.74
C ASP A 455 8.61 -14.23 -26.64
N ALA A 456 8.38 -13.43 -27.67
CA ALA A 456 7.37 -13.64 -28.68
C ALA A 456 7.98 -13.52 -30.09
N GLU A 457 7.56 -14.41 -30.99
CA GLU A 457 8.06 -14.43 -32.38
C GLU A 457 7.63 -13.19 -33.17
N GLN A 458 6.45 -12.64 -32.86
CA GLN A 458 5.87 -11.48 -33.56
C GLN A 458 5.14 -10.57 -32.57
N PRO A 459 5.08 -9.25 -32.82
CA PRO A 459 4.31 -8.34 -31.99
C PRO A 459 2.82 -8.55 -32.24
N VAL A 460 2.02 -8.44 -31.18
CA VAL A 460 0.57 -8.59 -31.25
C VAL A 460 -0.10 -7.35 -30.66
N PRO A 461 -0.91 -6.61 -31.44
CA PRO A 461 -1.67 -5.50 -30.89
C PRO A 461 -2.66 -5.98 -29.84
N ASP A 462 -2.59 -5.42 -28.63
CA ASP A 462 -3.49 -5.70 -27.50
C ASP A 462 -4.97 -5.73 -27.90
N GLY A 463 -5.40 -4.78 -28.72
CA GLY A 463 -6.80 -4.67 -29.16
C GLY A 463 -7.33 -5.91 -29.88
N PHE A 464 -6.46 -6.76 -30.44
CA PHE A 464 -6.84 -8.06 -31.01
C PHE A 464 -7.07 -9.13 -29.93
N ILE A 465 -6.40 -9.03 -28.78
CA ILE A 465 -6.32 -10.07 -27.75
C ILE A 465 -7.36 -9.89 -26.65
N TYR A 466 -7.63 -8.65 -26.22
CA TYR A 466 -8.61 -8.39 -25.15
C TYR A 466 -9.99 -9.04 -25.36
N PRO A 467 -10.58 -9.05 -26.57
CA PRO A 467 -11.85 -9.74 -26.79
C PRO A 467 -11.76 -11.26 -26.64
N LEU A 468 -10.66 -11.88 -27.10
CA LEU A 468 -10.44 -13.34 -26.92
C LEU A 468 -10.23 -13.70 -25.45
N VAL A 469 -9.49 -12.87 -24.70
CA VAL A 469 -9.29 -13.06 -23.26
C VAL A 469 -10.61 -12.91 -22.51
N TYR A 470 -11.42 -11.91 -22.87
CA TYR A 470 -12.79 -11.81 -22.34
C TYR A 470 -13.62 -13.06 -22.69
N GLY A 471 -13.45 -13.63 -23.88
CA GLY A 471 -14.14 -14.84 -24.30
C GLY A 471 -13.90 -16.05 -23.38
N LEU A 472 -12.78 -16.09 -22.65
CA LEU A 472 -12.53 -17.11 -21.61
C LEU A 472 -13.56 -17.09 -20.48
N ARG A 473 -14.36 -16.02 -20.35
CA ARG A 473 -15.53 -15.97 -19.46
C ARG A 473 -16.49 -17.15 -19.69
N ALA A 474 -16.61 -17.66 -20.92
CA ALA A 474 -17.42 -18.84 -21.23
C ALA A 474 -16.90 -20.13 -20.58
N CYS A 475 -15.61 -20.14 -20.20
CA CYS A 475 -14.95 -21.24 -19.49
C CYS A 475 -15.02 -21.07 -17.97
N MET A 476 -15.75 -20.08 -17.47
CA MET A 476 -15.97 -19.81 -16.05
C MET A 476 -17.46 -19.97 -15.70
N GLU A 477 -17.75 -20.30 -14.45
CA GLU A 477 -19.12 -20.36 -13.93
C GLU A 477 -19.19 -19.89 -12.49
N TYR A 478 -20.36 -19.38 -12.09
CA TYR A 478 -20.73 -19.26 -10.68
C TYR A 478 -21.43 -20.57 -10.27
N ASP A 479 -20.90 -21.25 -9.25
CA ASP A 479 -21.49 -22.44 -8.64
C ASP A 479 -22.32 -22.01 -7.41
N PRO A 480 -23.67 -22.03 -7.48
CA PRO A 480 -24.52 -21.64 -6.36
C PRO A 480 -24.40 -22.58 -5.17
N GLY A 481 -24.04 -23.85 -5.39
CA GLY A 481 -23.91 -24.85 -4.32
C GLY A 481 -22.68 -24.61 -3.43
N ARG A 482 -21.65 -23.97 -3.98
CA ARG A 482 -20.41 -23.60 -3.26
C ARG A 482 -20.27 -22.11 -3.01
N ASN A 483 -21.18 -21.31 -3.57
CA ASN A 483 -21.13 -19.85 -3.53
C ASN A 483 -19.78 -19.31 -4.06
N GLU A 484 -19.27 -19.89 -5.13
CA GLU A 484 -17.94 -19.58 -5.68
C GLU A 484 -17.95 -19.42 -7.20
N VAL A 485 -17.08 -18.56 -7.72
CA VAL A 485 -16.74 -18.51 -9.14
C VAL A 485 -15.55 -19.43 -9.39
N ARG A 486 -15.63 -20.29 -10.41
CA ARG A 486 -14.55 -21.22 -10.78
C ARG A 486 -14.36 -21.36 -12.28
N TRP A 487 -13.20 -21.86 -12.67
CA TRP A 487 -12.98 -22.41 -14.01
C TRP A 487 -13.74 -23.73 -14.19
N ARG A 488 -14.28 -23.94 -15.39
CA ARG A 488 -14.95 -25.17 -15.80
C ARG A 488 -13.98 -26.22 -16.36
N VAL A 489 -12.80 -25.77 -16.80
CA VAL A 489 -11.72 -26.54 -17.42
C VAL A 489 -10.38 -25.95 -17.02
N ASP A 490 -9.28 -26.67 -17.17
CA ASP A 490 -7.94 -26.07 -17.06
C ASP A 490 -7.75 -24.99 -18.16
N PRO A 491 -7.61 -23.70 -17.79
CA PRO A 491 -7.58 -22.62 -18.79
C PRO A 491 -6.36 -22.71 -19.70
N TYR A 492 -5.21 -23.16 -19.18
CA TYR A 492 -3.97 -23.22 -19.95
C TYR A 492 -3.99 -24.36 -20.96
N LYS A 493 -4.46 -25.55 -20.54
CA LYS A 493 -4.65 -26.69 -21.45
C LYS A 493 -5.69 -26.38 -22.52
N PHE A 494 -6.80 -25.74 -22.14
CA PHE A 494 -7.82 -25.35 -23.08
C PHE A 494 -7.30 -24.37 -24.13
N ILE A 495 -6.56 -23.32 -23.73
CA ILE A 495 -5.96 -22.35 -24.67
C ILE A 495 -5.00 -23.02 -25.66
N GLN A 496 -4.24 -24.03 -25.21
CA GLN A 496 -3.31 -24.78 -26.07
C GLN A 496 -4.02 -25.80 -26.98
N SER A 497 -5.30 -26.07 -26.76
CA SER A 497 -6.04 -27.08 -27.50
C SER A 497 -6.30 -26.67 -28.96
N LYS A 498 -6.57 -27.68 -29.79
CA LYS A 498 -7.03 -27.49 -31.17
C LYS A 498 -8.37 -26.76 -31.25
N ASP A 499 -9.21 -26.90 -30.23
CA ASP A 499 -10.56 -26.35 -30.19
C ASP A 499 -10.50 -24.85 -29.92
N PHE A 500 -9.68 -24.40 -28.97
CA PHE A 500 -9.42 -22.97 -28.79
C PHE A 500 -8.72 -22.36 -30.01
N ALA A 501 -7.76 -23.06 -30.62
CA ALA A 501 -7.13 -22.59 -31.85
C ALA A 501 -8.16 -22.36 -32.97
N LYS A 502 -9.21 -23.19 -33.04
CA LYS A 502 -10.31 -22.99 -33.99
C LYS A 502 -11.19 -21.79 -33.62
N ALA A 503 -11.50 -21.57 -32.35
CA ALA A 503 -12.20 -20.35 -31.91
C ALA A 503 -11.41 -19.08 -32.25
N ALA A 504 -10.08 -19.09 -32.04
CA ALA A 504 -9.21 -17.97 -32.39
C ALA A 504 -9.17 -17.72 -33.91
N GLU A 505 -9.14 -18.79 -34.72
CA GLU A 505 -9.24 -18.73 -36.18
C GLU A 505 -10.56 -18.10 -36.64
N ASP A 506 -11.70 -18.53 -36.07
CA ASP A 506 -13.02 -18.02 -36.43
C ASP A 506 -13.16 -16.54 -36.01
N TYR A 507 -12.63 -16.19 -34.83
CA TYR A 507 -12.54 -14.81 -34.35
C TYR A 507 -11.72 -13.90 -35.28
N CYS A 508 -10.73 -14.42 -36.02
CA CYS A 508 -9.98 -13.61 -36.98
C CYS A 508 -10.89 -12.97 -38.03
N GLY A 509 -12.06 -13.56 -38.33
CA GLY A 509 -13.08 -12.94 -39.19
C GLY A 509 -13.53 -11.56 -38.69
N VAL A 510 -13.66 -11.37 -37.37
CA VAL A 510 -14.01 -10.09 -36.74
C VAL A 510 -12.93 -9.03 -36.97
N ILE A 511 -11.66 -9.44 -36.88
CA ILE A 511 -10.52 -8.54 -37.14
C ILE A 511 -10.53 -8.07 -38.61
N ARG A 512 -10.83 -8.98 -39.55
CA ARG A 512 -10.95 -8.61 -40.97
C ARG A 512 -12.09 -7.64 -41.22
N GLN A 513 -13.25 -7.86 -40.59
CA GLN A 513 -14.40 -6.95 -40.67
C GLN A 513 -14.10 -5.57 -40.07
N SER A 514 -13.19 -5.51 -39.10
CA SER A 514 -12.71 -4.27 -38.50
C SER A 514 -11.52 -3.64 -39.25
N GLU A 515 -11.30 -4.05 -40.51
CA GLU A 515 -10.23 -3.56 -41.38
C GLU A 515 -8.83 -3.71 -40.78
N TYR A 516 -8.65 -4.72 -39.93
CA TYR A 516 -7.41 -4.97 -39.21
C TYR A 516 -6.96 -3.82 -38.29
N ASP A 517 -7.87 -2.98 -37.84
CA ASP A 517 -7.59 -1.89 -36.89
C ASP A 517 -7.77 -2.38 -35.44
N PRO A 518 -6.68 -2.50 -34.64
CA PRO A 518 -6.77 -2.93 -33.25
C PRO A 518 -7.64 -2.03 -32.36
N GLN A 519 -7.73 -0.73 -32.65
CA GLN A 519 -8.57 0.18 -31.89
C GLN A 519 -10.05 -0.07 -32.15
N LYS A 520 -10.44 -0.33 -33.41
CA LYS A 520 -11.81 -0.70 -33.76
C LYS A 520 -12.18 -2.04 -33.11
N VAL A 521 -11.30 -3.03 -33.21
CA VAL A 521 -11.53 -4.36 -32.60
C VAL A 521 -11.67 -4.26 -31.08
N GLY A 522 -10.70 -3.64 -30.40
CA GLY A 522 -10.66 -3.58 -28.94
C GLY A 522 -11.74 -2.71 -28.30
N LYS A 523 -12.29 -1.74 -29.04
CA LYS A 523 -13.41 -0.88 -28.57
C LYS A 523 -14.79 -1.33 -29.08
N GLY A 524 -14.84 -2.27 -30.02
CA GLY A 524 -16.07 -2.76 -30.62
C GLY A 524 -16.76 -3.81 -29.75
N LYS A 525 -17.98 -3.52 -29.27
CA LYS A 525 -18.78 -4.48 -28.46
C LYS A 525 -18.97 -5.84 -29.17
N PHE A 526 -19.17 -5.80 -30.48
CA PHE A 526 -19.36 -7.00 -31.31
C PHE A 526 -18.15 -7.96 -31.24
N SER A 527 -16.94 -7.44 -31.07
CA SER A 527 -15.74 -8.26 -30.98
C SER A 527 -15.76 -9.17 -29.75
N TYR A 528 -16.22 -8.64 -28.61
CA TYR A 528 -16.27 -9.36 -27.34
C TYR A 528 -17.38 -10.42 -27.36
N SER A 529 -18.58 -10.07 -27.82
CA SER A 529 -19.68 -11.03 -27.92
C SER A 529 -19.39 -12.17 -28.91
N SER A 530 -18.75 -11.85 -30.04
CA SER A 530 -18.35 -12.86 -31.02
C SER A 530 -17.25 -13.77 -30.47
N ALA A 531 -16.22 -13.20 -29.84
CA ALA A 531 -15.16 -13.97 -29.22
C ALA A 531 -15.69 -14.92 -28.13
N GLU A 532 -16.56 -14.44 -27.24
CA GLU A 532 -17.21 -15.26 -26.22
C GLU A 532 -18.02 -16.40 -26.83
N THR A 533 -18.80 -16.13 -27.90
CA THR A 533 -19.56 -17.17 -28.62
C THR A 533 -18.64 -18.23 -29.23
N PHE A 534 -17.53 -17.84 -29.87
CA PHE A 534 -16.61 -18.79 -30.47
C PHE A 534 -15.88 -19.63 -29.41
N VAL A 535 -15.49 -19.02 -28.30
CA VAL A 535 -14.85 -19.71 -27.18
C VAL A 535 -15.85 -20.67 -26.50
N GLU A 536 -17.11 -20.27 -26.32
CA GLU A 536 -18.16 -21.15 -25.80
C GLU A 536 -18.36 -22.38 -26.69
N LEU A 537 -18.45 -22.20 -28.02
CA LEU A 537 -18.55 -23.30 -28.98
C LEU A 537 -17.32 -24.23 -28.94
N ALA A 538 -16.12 -23.68 -28.75
CA ALA A 538 -14.91 -24.49 -28.57
C ALA A 538 -14.93 -25.27 -27.26
N MET A 539 -15.38 -24.65 -26.18
CA MET A 539 -15.48 -25.29 -24.86
C MET A 539 -16.49 -26.45 -24.88
N VAL A 540 -17.63 -26.31 -25.57
CA VAL A 540 -18.60 -27.42 -25.75
C VAL A 540 -18.00 -28.62 -26.48
N ARG A 541 -17.03 -28.40 -27.39
CA ARG A 541 -16.34 -29.46 -28.14
C ARG A 541 -15.12 -30.02 -27.40
N TYR A 542 -14.65 -29.31 -26.39
CA TYR A 542 -13.46 -29.67 -25.66
C TYR A 542 -13.77 -30.82 -24.71
N HIS A 543 -12.99 -31.89 -24.82
CA HIS A 543 -13.00 -33.02 -23.93
C HIS A 543 -11.57 -33.20 -23.42
N GLU A 544 -11.39 -33.14 -22.10
CA GLU A 544 -10.08 -33.27 -21.43
C GLU A 544 -9.41 -34.63 -21.65
#